data_AF-A0A371MT46-F1
#
_entry.id   AF-A0A371MT46-F1
#
_cell.length_a   1.000
_cell.length_b   1.000
_cell.length_c   1.000
_cell.angle_alpha   90.00
_cell.angle_beta   90.00
_cell.angle_gamma   90.00
#
_symmetry.space_group_name_H-M   'P 1'
#
loop_
_entity.id
_entity.type
_entity.pdbx_description
1 polymer ?
#
loop_
_entity_poly.entity_id
_entity_poly.type
_entity_poly.pdbx_seq_one_letter_code
_entity_poly.pdbx_strand_id
1 'polypeptide(L)'
;MEGRGREPNTDGDLEAALGRIDARVYVMPFEKGNVFTVEDCQDEEEMIPNSEFYPISTPWGNFEKFGFDPTDFEFIDAKIGQILDEMC
;
A
#
# COMPACT_ATOMS: atom_id res chain seq x y z
N MET A 1 22.87 -5.45 20.08
CA MET A 1 21.98 -5.93 19.01
C MET A 1 22.04 -4.91 17.89
N GLU A 2 22.52 -5.34 16.74
CA GLU A 2 22.96 -4.54 15.60
C GLU A 2 21.88 -3.64 14.99
N GLY A 3 22.34 -2.53 14.42
CA GLY A 3 21.54 -1.43 13.91
C GLY A 3 20.68 -1.83 12.71
N ARG A 4 19.41 -1.44 12.77
CA ARG A 4 18.54 -1.33 11.60
C ARG A 4 19.11 -0.23 10.69
N GLY A 5 19.31 -0.59 9.43
CA GLY A 5 19.98 0.23 8.42
C GLY A 5 19.37 1.62 8.32
N ARG A 6 20.22 2.62 8.51
CA ARG A 6 19.91 4.02 8.24
C ARG A 6 19.90 4.18 6.71
N GLU A 7 18.74 4.46 6.14
CA GLU A 7 18.67 4.77 4.71
C GLU A 7 19.39 6.11 4.45
N PRO A 8 20.31 6.18 3.48
CA PRO A 8 21.20 7.34 3.31
C PRO A 8 20.48 8.62 2.83
N ASN A 9 19.17 8.57 2.57
CA ASN A 9 18.44 9.63 1.86
C ASN A 9 17.57 10.55 2.75
N THR A 10 17.26 10.16 3.99
CA THR A 10 16.46 10.95 4.96
C THR A 10 16.86 10.71 6.43
N ASP A 11 18.04 10.13 6.69
CA ASP A 11 18.53 9.83 8.05
C ASP A 11 17.64 8.91 8.90
N GLY A 12 16.70 8.19 8.27
CA GLY A 12 15.72 7.32 8.92
C GLY A 12 14.38 7.98 9.21
N ASP A 13 14.14 9.18 8.68
CA ASP A 13 12.83 9.85 8.71
C ASP A 13 11.94 9.28 7.58
N LEU A 14 10.90 8.54 7.99
CA LEU A 14 9.96 7.87 7.10
C LEU A 14 9.00 8.84 6.41
N GLU A 15 8.48 9.83 7.15
CA GLU A 15 7.57 10.84 6.61
C GLU A 15 8.30 11.68 5.55
N ALA A 16 9.54 12.08 5.83
CA ALA A 16 10.37 12.78 4.85
C ALA A 16 10.70 11.91 3.61
N ALA A 17 10.71 10.59 3.74
CA ALA A 17 10.97 9.67 2.64
C ALA A 17 9.73 9.48 1.76
N LEU A 18 8.58 9.20 2.39
CA LEU A 18 7.29 9.00 1.71
C LEU A 18 6.78 10.31 1.09
N GLY A 19 7.02 11.45 1.74
CA GLY A 19 6.69 12.78 1.24
C GLY A 19 7.40 13.18 -0.06
N ARG A 20 8.44 12.44 -0.49
CA ARG A 20 9.14 12.66 -1.77
C ARG A 20 8.50 11.94 -2.95
N ILE A 21 7.46 11.16 -2.73
CA ILE A 21 6.80 10.41 -3.80
C ILE A 21 5.94 11.38 -4.63
N ASP A 22 6.40 11.67 -5.85
CA ASP A 22 5.66 12.48 -6.83
C ASP A 22 4.63 11.65 -7.64
N ALA A 23 4.75 10.33 -7.61
CA ALA A 23 3.85 9.43 -8.34
C ALA A 23 2.44 9.42 -7.73
N ARG A 24 1.44 9.12 -8.56
CA ARG A 24 0.11 8.72 -8.09
C ARG A 24 0.20 7.34 -7.43
N VAL A 25 -0.30 7.20 -6.21
CA VAL A 25 -0.18 5.96 -5.42
C VAL A 25 -1.54 5.47 -4.97
N TYR A 26 -1.85 4.19 -5.17
CA TYR A 26 -2.95 3.54 -4.48
C TYR A 26 -2.38 2.59 -3.43
N VAL A 27 -2.74 2.78 -2.17
CA VAL A 27 -2.35 1.91 -1.06
C VAL A 27 -3.48 0.92 -0.82
N MET A 28 -3.21 -0.37 -1.04
CA MET A 28 -4.23 -1.43 -1.06
C MET A 28 -3.90 -2.58 -0.10
N PRO A 29 -4.04 -2.39 1.22
CA PRO A 29 -3.80 -3.46 2.18
C PRO A 29 -4.95 -4.47 2.20
N PHE A 30 -4.67 -5.68 2.67
CA PHE A 30 -5.72 -6.66 2.94
C PHE A 30 -6.32 -6.44 4.33
N GLU A 31 -7.64 -6.37 4.46
CA GLU A 31 -8.31 -6.07 5.76
C GLU A 31 -7.97 -7.06 6.88
N LYS A 32 -7.69 -8.31 6.52
CA LYS A 32 -7.29 -9.38 7.46
C LYS A 32 -5.78 -9.67 7.40
N GLY A 33 -4.99 -8.67 7.01
CA GLY A 33 -3.54 -8.78 6.96
C GLY A 33 -2.91 -8.90 8.35
N ASN A 34 -2.29 -10.06 8.65
CA ASN A 34 -1.63 -10.29 9.94
C ASN A 34 -0.21 -9.69 10.06
N VAL A 35 0.43 -9.37 8.93
CA VAL A 35 1.81 -8.86 8.88
C VAL A 35 1.86 -7.39 8.45
N PHE A 36 0.97 -7.01 7.54
CA PHE A 36 0.73 -5.64 7.12
C PHE A 36 -0.69 -5.32 7.56
N THR A 37 -0.80 -4.59 8.67
CA THR A 37 -2.12 -4.22 9.21
C THR A 37 -2.70 -3.06 8.39
N VAL A 38 -4.02 -2.91 8.42
CA VAL A 38 -4.69 -1.80 7.72
C VAL A 38 -4.25 -0.48 8.33
N GLU A 39 -4.10 -0.45 9.65
CA GLU A 39 -3.70 0.69 10.43
C GLU A 39 -2.28 1.15 10.07
N ASP A 40 -1.30 0.24 10.05
CA ASP A 40 0.07 0.59 9.67
C ASP A 40 0.13 1.13 8.23
N CYS A 41 -0.62 0.52 7.30
CA CYS A 41 -0.66 0.97 5.91
C CYS A 41 -1.40 2.30 5.74
N GLN A 42 -2.39 2.60 6.57
CA GLN A 42 -3.08 3.89 6.55
C GLN A 42 -2.17 4.99 7.11
N ASP A 43 -1.47 4.74 8.22
CA ASP A 43 -0.49 5.67 8.78
C ASP A 43 0.59 6.04 7.76
N GLU A 44 1.08 5.07 6.97
CA GLU A 44 2.02 5.31 5.87
C GLU A 44 1.38 6.06 4.68
N GLU A 45 0.13 5.75 4.33
CA GLU A 45 -0.59 6.40 3.23
C GLU A 45 -0.77 7.90 3.49
N GLU A 46 -1.10 8.29 4.72
CA GLU A 46 -1.27 9.70 5.10
C GLU A 46 0.01 10.53 4.93
N MET A 47 1.18 9.89 4.85
CA MET A 47 2.47 10.55 4.59
C MET A 47 2.77 10.73 3.09
N ILE A 48 1.97 10.16 2.19
CA ILE A 48 2.17 10.21 0.74
C ILE A 48 1.24 11.29 0.15
N PRO A 49 1.77 12.39 -0.44
CA PRO A 49 0.93 13.53 -0.83
C PRO A 49 -0.12 13.25 -1.92
N ASN A 50 0.14 12.27 -2.78
CA ASN A 50 -0.68 11.95 -3.95
C ASN A 50 -1.26 10.52 -3.88
N SER A 51 -1.55 10.02 -2.67
CA SER A 51 -2.11 8.69 -2.49
C SER A 51 -3.62 8.65 -2.32
N GLU A 52 -4.18 7.46 -2.51
CA GLU A 52 -5.51 7.09 -2.07
C GLU A 52 -5.51 5.69 -1.44
N PHE A 53 -6.36 5.49 -0.45
CA PHE A 53 -6.45 4.26 0.33
C PHE A 53 -7.61 3.37 -0.11
N TYR A 54 -7.32 2.15 -0.55
CA TYR A 54 -8.29 1.18 -1.06
C TYR A 54 -8.10 -0.22 -0.44
N PRO A 55 -8.56 -0.44 0.80
CA PRO A 55 -8.42 -1.73 1.46
C PRO A 55 -9.20 -2.83 0.73
N ILE A 56 -8.59 -4.01 0.62
CA ILE A 56 -9.15 -5.19 -0.03
C ILE A 56 -9.83 -6.02 1.05
N SER A 57 -11.16 -6.10 0.96
CA SER A 57 -11.98 -6.87 1.91
C SER A 57 -12.00 -8.34 1.53
N THR A 58 -11.03 -9.07 2.09
CA THR A 58 -10.88 -10.51 1.87
C THR A 58 -10.79 -11.27 3.20
N PRO A 59 -11.48 -12.41 3.36
CA PRO A 59 -11.34 -13.23 4.56
C PRO A 59 -9.98 -13.92 4.68
N TRP A 60 -9.21 -14.00 3.59
CA TRP A 60 -7.94 -14.72 3.52
C TRP A 60 -6.73 -13.87 3.90
N GLY A 61 -6.92 -12.55 4.05
CA GLY A 61 -5.87 -11.61 4.42
C GLY A 61 -4.66 -11.71 3.48
N ASN A 62 -3.47 -11.86 4.06
CA ASN A 62 -2.24 -12.00 3.26
C ASN A 62 -2.17 -13.28 2.41
N PHE A 63 -3.03 -14.28 2.64
CA PHE A 63 -3.08 -15.47 1.80
C PHE A 63 -3.86 -15.24 0.51
N GLU A 64 -4.63 -14.16 0.38
CA GLU A 64 -5.38 -13.89 -0.85
C GLU A 64 -4.49 -13.71 -2.07
N LYS A 65 -3.22 -13.33 -1.85
CA LYS A 65 -2.16 -13.28 -2.86
C LYS A 65 -2.02 -14.58 -3.67
N PHE A 66 -2.57 -15.69 -3.20
CA PHE A 66 -2.55 -16.99 -3.88
C PHE A 66 -3.76 -17.26 -4.80
N GLY A 67 -4.74 -16.37 -4.90
CA GLY A 67 -5.84 -16.56 -5.84
C GLY A 67 -7.05 -17.31 -5.31
N PHE A 68 -7.45 -17.09 -4.05
CA PHE A 68 -8.54 -17.87 -3.45
C PHE A 68 -9.92 -17.36 -3.84
N ASP A 69 -10.08 -16.06 -4.04
CA ASP A 69 -11.33 -15.43 -4.46
C ASP A 69 -11.13 -14.58 -5.72
N PRO A 70 -11.74 -14.96 -6.87
CA PRO A 70 -11.67 -14.16 -8.09
C PRO A 70 -12.16 -12.71 -7.92
N THR A 71 -13.07 -12.45 -6.97
CA THR A 71 -13.63 -11.10 -6.76
C THR A 71 -12.60 -10.13 -6.20
N ASP A 72 -11.61 -10.61 -5.45
CA ASP A 72 -10.48 -9.80 -4.97
C ASP A 72 -9.59 -9.35 -6.15
N PHE A 73 -9.40 -10.24 -7.14
CA PHE A 73 -8.66 -9.90 -8.37
C PHE A 73 -9.43 -8.94 -9.25
N GLU A 74 -10.74 -9.10 -9.39
CA GLU A 74 -11.59 -8.16 -10.12
C GLU A 74 -11.51 -6.74 -9.52
N PHE A 75 -11.50 -6.64 -8.19
CA PHE A 75 -11.31 -5.35 -7.51
C PHE A 75 -9.93 -4.75 -7.78
N ILE A 76 -8.86 -5.54 -7.65
CA ILE A 76 -7.48 -5.10 -7.93
C ILE A 76 -7.34 -4.65 -9.39
N ASP A 77 -7.82 -5.45 -10.34
CA ASP A 77 -7.76 -5.16 -11.77
C ASP A 77 -8.53 -3.87 -12.10
N ALA A 78 -9.70 -3.66 -11.49
CA ALA A 78 -10.46 -2.42 -11.66
C ALA A 78 -9.69 -1.20 -11.15
N LYS A 79 -8.99 -1.31 -10.01
CA LYS A 79 -8.18 -0.22 -9.45
C LYS A 79 -6.91 0.05 -10.25
N ILE A 80 -6.27 -0.99 -10.77
CA ILE A 80 -5.15 -0.85 -11.70
C ILE A 80 -5.62 -0.18 -13.00
N GLY A 81 -6.79 -0.55 -13.53
CA GLY A 81 -7.38 0.13 -14.68
C GLY A 81 -7.60 1.62 -14.41
N GLN A 82 -8.23 1.95 -13.28
CA GLN A 82 -8.50 3.33 -12.87
C GLN A 82 -7.21 4.17 -12.79
N ILE A 83 -6.17 3.68 -12.10
CA ILE A 83 -4.93 4.46 -11.93
C ILE A 83 -4.19 4.65 -13.27
N LEU A 84 -4.26 3.67 -14.17
CA LEU A 84 -3.65 3.79 -15.51
C LEU A 84 -4.40 4.78 -16.39
N ASP A 85 -5.73 4.82 -16.29
CA ASP A 85 -6.57 5.78 -17.01
C ASP A 85 -6.34 7.22 -16.50
N GLU A 86 -6.09 7.41 -15.19
CA GLU A 86 -5.74 8.72 -14.60
C GLU A 86 -4.40 9.29 -15.10
N MET A 87 -3.54 8.45 -15.71
CA MET A 87 -2.24 8.86 -16.26
C MET A 87 -2.31 9.33 -17.72
N CYS A 88 -3.47 9.22 -18.39
CA CYS A 88 -3.70 9.64 -19.77
C CYS A 88 -4.38 11.01 -19.87
#